data_AF-A0A960KL33-F1
#
_entry.id   AF-A0A960KL33-F1
#
_cell.length_a   1.000
_cell.length_b   1.000
_cell.length_c   1.000
_cell.angle_alpha   90.00
_cell.angle_beta   90.00
_cell.angle_gamma   90.00
#
_symmetry.space_group_name_H-M   'P 1'
#
loop_
_entity.id
_entity.type
_entity.pdbx_description
1 polymer ?
#
loop_
_entity_poly.entity_id
_entity_poly.type
_entity_poly.pdbx_seq_one_letter_code
_entity_poly.pdbx_strand_id
1 'polypeptide(L)'
;MNTFQQPRFLYGFASLIFSCTLFAQSSSTTMAQLEEAIVSAKQAYSTSATAGKLAALQQAETAYANFLQGQIAPEEASSFFAQINEVEPNATSATASGPIVANVDFGLGAITPIGDTDSWRISGVTAGDIVMVVLNTALGTGTDSEMSVFSNDGSTLLEFDDDSGDGLASAVATTATTTGSVFAAINEFGNNGTITAYEVFATVAPPGIAVAEIEPNDTTGTATPVTSLLMSGSFNGNVDFFSFNATAGSRIVVIVDNDPDRNFTNTDVELNLFSTDGTTSLASEAPGTVTSQNAVVGTATNTGTHFVRLTHGNVADDDYMLTVIVGGTSVPVELESYSIE
;
A
#
# COMPACT_ATOMS: atom_id res chain seq x y z
N MET A 1 -26.77 34.52 -5.05
CA MET A 1 -25.93 34.19 -3.89
C MET A 1 -26.62 33.09 -3.12
N ASN A 2 -26.19 31.85 -3.32
CA ASN A 2 -26.31 30.75 -2.38
C ASN A 2 -25.44 29.62 -2.93
N THR A 3 -24.29 29.46 -2.30
CA THR A 3 -23.28 28.42 -2.54
C THR A 3 -23.83 27.09 -2.04
N PHE A 4 -24.14 26.18 -2.98
CA PHE A 4 -24.33 24.77 -2.65
C PHE A 4 -22.96 24.14 -2.41
N GLN A 5 -22.67 23.79 -1.16
CA GLN A 5 -21.58 22.87 -0.83
C GLN A 5 -21.89 21.51 -1.47
N GLN A 6 -21.00 21.04 -2.35
CA GLN A 6 -21.00 19.68 -2.87
C GLN A 6 -20.66 18.71 -1.72
N PRO A 7 -21.49 17.69 -1.42
CA PRO A 7 -21.19 16.75 -0.34
C PRO A 7 -20.11 15.75 -0.79
N ARG A 8 -19.17 15.50 0.13
CA ARG A 8 -17.98 14.63 0.05
C ARG A 8 -18.33 13.13 -0.06
N PHE A 9 -19.03 12.70 -1.10
CA PHE A 9 -19.48 11.29 -1.25
C PHE A 9 -18.68 10.45 -2.25
N LEU A 10 -17.53 10.93 -2.74
CA LEU A 10 -16.84 10.30 -3.87
C LEU A 10 -15.51 9.61 -3.51
N TYR A 11 -15.37 9.01 -2.34
CA TYR A 11 -14.17 8.21 -2.02
C TYR A 11 -14.55 7.02 -1.14
N GLY A 12 -14.51 5.80 -1.72
CA GLY A 12 -14.63 4.54 -0.99
C GLY A 12 -15.95 3.78 -1.15
N PHE A 13 -16.29 3.37 -2.38
CA PHE A 13 -17.42 2.45 -2.60
C PHE A 13 -17.21 1.09 -1.90
N ALA A 14 -15.95 0.63 -1.82
CA ALA A 14 -15.57 -0.57 -1.06
C ALA A 14 -15.77 -0.39 0.46
N SER A 15 -15.49 0.79 1.00
CA SER A 15 -15.70 1.13 2.42
C SER A 15 -17.19 1.27 2.78
N LEU A 16 -18.02 1.72 1.82
CA LEU A 16 -19.47 1.84 1.98
C LEU A 16 -20.17 0.48 2.04
N ILE A 17 -19.73 -0.50 1.23
CA ILE A 17 -20.26 -1.88 1.25
C ILE A 17 -19.98 -2.53 2.61
N PHE A 18 -18.78 -2.33 3.17
CA PHE A 18 -18.36 -2.94 4.43
C PHE A 18 -19.00 -2.30 5.68
N SER A 19 -19.16 -0.96 5.68
CA SER A 19 -19.82 -0.24 6.77
C SER A 19 -21.33 -0.54 6.87
N CYS A 20 -21.95 -0.92 5.75
CA CYS A 20 -23.38 -1.23 5.66
C CYS A 20 -23.73 -2.64 6.17
N THR A 21 -22.86 -3.63 5.95
CA THR A 21 -23.06 -5.02 6.43
C THR A 21 -22.90 -5.17 7.94
N LEU A 22 -22.04 -4.37 8.57
CA LEU A 22 -21.90 -4.38 10.04
C LEU A 22 -23.15 -3.81 10.76
N PHE A 23 -23.86 -2.86 10.13
CA PHE A 23 -25.10 -2.28 10.67
C PHE A 23 -26.34 -3.17 10.47
N ALA A 24 -26.35 -4.03 9.45
CA ALA A 24 -27.48 -4.90 9.09
C ALA A 24 -27.76 -6.02 10.11
N GLN A 25 -26.87 -6.29 11.07
CA GLN A 25 -27.12 -7.27 12.13
C GLN A 25 -28.08 -6.77 13.24
N SER A 26 -28.54 -5.51 13.20
CA SER A 26 -29.19 -4.89 14.37
C SER A 26 -30.66 -4.46 14.23
N SER A 27 -31.33 -4.51 13.07
CA SER A 27 -32.80 -4.33 13.01
C SER A 27 -33.43 -4.75 11.67
N SER A 28 -34.66 -5.27 11.71
CA SER A 28 -35.37 -5.87 10.56
C SER A 28 -36.09 -4.87 9.64
N THR A 29 -35.73 -3.59 9.67
CA THR A 29 -36.33 -2.54 8.83
C THR A 29 -35.42 -1.98 7.74
N THR A 30 -34.24 -2.59 7.50
CA THR A 30 -33.14 -1.91 6.80
C THR A 30 -32.59 -2.60 5.55
N MET A 31 -32.86 -3.88 5.28
CA MET A 31 -32.24 -4.59 4.14
C MET A 31 -32.67 -4.06 2.76
N ALA A 32 -33.97 -3.84 2.51
CA ALA A 32 -34.45 -3.39 1.20
C ALA A 32 -34.03 -1.94 0.87
N GLN A 33 -33.99 -1.06 1.88
CA GLN A 33 -33.52 0.32 1.72
C GLN A 33 -32.00 0.39 1.55
N LEU A 34 -31.27 -0.56 2.14
CA LEU A 34 -29.84 -0.73 1.96
C LEU A 34 -29.52 -1.25 0.55
N GLU A 35 -30.26 -2.24 0.05
CA GLU A 35 -30.16 -2.73 -1.32
C GLU A 35 -30.44 -1.62 -2.34
N GLU A 36 -31.48 -0.81 -2.12
CA GLU A 36 -31.82 0.32 -2.99
C GLU A 36 -30.74 1.42 -2.96
N ALA A 37 -30.14 1.69 -1.80
CA ALA A 37 -29.02 2.62 -1.65
C ALA A 37 -27.76 2.11 -2.35
N ILE A 38 -27.45 0.81 -2.22
CA ILE A 38 -26.33 0.16 -2.91
C ILE A 38 -26.55 0.21 -4.43
N VAL A 39 -27.73 -0.13 -4.93
CA VAL A 39 -28.06 -0.08 -6.36
C VAL A 39 -27.96 1.35 -6.90
N SER A 40 -28.47 2.35 -6.17
CA SER A 40 -28.39 3.76 -6.56
C SER A 40 -26.95 4.26 -6.60
N ALA A 41 -26.14 3.86 -5.61
CA ALA A 41 -24.74 4.22 -5.53
C ALA A 41 -23.93 3.52 -6.66
N LYS A 42 -24.26 2.26 -7.01
CA LYS A 42 -23.64 1.51 -8.13
C LYS A 42 -23.91 2.20 -9.46
N GLN A 43 -25.16 2.63 -9.66
CA GLN A 43 -25.56 3.35 -10.86
C GLN A 43 -24.80 4.68 -10.98
N ALA A 44 -24.66 5.44 -9.90
CA ALA A 44 -23.87 6.67 -9.88
C ALA A 44 -22.37 6.43 -10.17
N TYR A 45 -21.79 5.36 -9.61
CA TYR A 45 -20.38 4.99 -9.86
C TYR A 45 -20.15 4.55 -11.32
N SER A 46 -21.00 3.69 -11.86
CA SER A 46 -20.90 3.21 -13.26
C SER A 46 -20.98 4.34 -14.29
N THR A 47 -21.73 5.41 -14.01
CA THR A 47 -21.86 6.56 -14.91
C THR A 47 -20.69 7.55 -14.85
N SER A 48 -19.80 7.44 -13.87
CA SER A 48 -18.70 8.40 -13.61
C SER A 48 -17.30 7.77 -13.63
N ALA A 49 -17.20 6.46 -13.84
CA ALA A 49 -15.97 5.68 -13.75
C ALA A 49 -15.34 5.38 -15.14
N THR A 50 -14.00 5.32 -15.17
CA THR A 50 -13.22 4.79 -16.31
C THR A 50 -13.26 3.25 -16.34
N ALA A 51 -12.88 2.62 -17.47
CA ALA A 51 -13.00 1.17 -17.68
C ALA A 51 -12.34 0.32 -16.56
N GLY A 52 -11.19 0.72 -16.03
CA GLY A 52 -10.52 0.02 -14.93
C GLY A 52 -11.33 0.03 -13.62
N LYS A 53 -11.99 1.15 -13.30
CA LYS A 53 -12.86 1.28 -12.12
C LYS A 53 -14.13 0.44 -12.24
N LEU A 54 -14.64 0.26 -13.45
CA LEU A 54 -15.77 -0.62 -13.71
C LEU A 54 -15.39 -2.10 -13.55
N ALA A 55 -14.17 -2.49 -13.92
CA ALA A 55 -13.64 -3.83 -13.70
C ALA A 55 -13.45 -4.14 -12.20
N ALA A 56 -12.91 -3.20 -11.42
CA ALA A 56 -12.77 -3.34 -9.97
C ALA A 56 -14.14 -3.46 -9.26
N LEU A 57 -15.15 -2.70 -9.71
CA LEU A 57 -16.52 -2.84 -9.22
C LEU A 57 -17.08 -4.24 -9.51
N GLN A 58 -16.90 -4.75 -10.74
CA GLN A 58 -17.37 -6.07 -11.15
C GLN A 58 -16.71 -7.20 -10.34
N GLN A 59 -15.42 -7.05 -10.03
CA GLN A 59 -14.67 -8.00 -9.20
C GLN A 59 -15.15 -7.96 -7.74
N ALA A 60 -15.33 -6.77 -7.16
CA ALA A 60 -15.88 -6.61 -5.81
C ALA A 60 -17.31 -7.16 -5.69
N GLU A 61 -18.14 -6.98 -6.72
CA GLU A 61 -19.49 -7.56 -6.79
C GLU A 61 -19.47 -9.09 -6.85
N THR A 62 -18.53 -9.66 -7.59
CA THR A 62 -18.35 -11.11 -7.70
C THR A 62 -17.87 -11.70 -6.38
N ALA A 63 -16.89 -11.07 -5.73
CA ALA A 63 -16.43 -11.46 -4.39
C ALA A 63 -17.57 -11.41 -3.35
N TYR A 64 -18.36 -10.34 -3.35
CA TYR A 64 -19.53 -10.23 -2.47
C TYR A 64 -20.60 -11.30 -2.74
N ALA A 65 -20.87 -11.61 -4.01
CA ALA A 65 -21.81 -12.66 -4.39
C ALA A 65 -21.34 -14.05 -3.94
N ASN A 66 -20.05 -14.33 -4.03
CA ASN A 66 -19.45 -15.59 -3.56
C ASN A 66 -19.50 -15.69 -2.03
N PHE A 67 -19.30 -14.58 -1.31
CA PHE A 67 -19.47 -14.52 0.15
C PHE A 67 -20.91 -14.84 0.57
N LEU A 68 -21.91 -14.22 -0.07
CA LEU A 68 -23.32 -14.50 0.23
C LEU A 68 -23.73 -15.95 -0.05
N GLN A 69 -23.05 -16.62 -0.98
CA GLN A 69 -23.23 -18.04 -1.28
C GLN A 69 -22.44 -18.97 -0.35
N GLY A 70 -21.69 -18.42 0.62
CA GLY A 70 -20.85 -19.18 1.55
C GLY A 70 -19.67 -19.87 0.86
N GLN A 71 -19.26 -19.40 -0.31
CA GLN A 71 -18.19 -19.98 -1.12
C GLN A 71 -16.81 -19.45 -0.74
N ILE A 72 -16.76 -18.30 -0.05
CA ILE A 72 -15.54 -17.70 0.50
C ILE A 72 -15.79 -17.21 1.92
N ALA A 73 -14.77 -17.20 2.76
CA ALA A 73 -14.85 -16.70 4.14
C ALA A 73 -14.93 -15.14 4.16
N PRO A 74 -15.48 -14.50 5.23
CA PRO A 74 -15.55 -13.04 5.34
C PRO A 74 -14.17 -12.34 5.26
N GLU A 75 -13.11 -13.04 5.66
CA GLU A 75 -11.72 -12.60 5.60
C GLU A 75 -11.11 -12.69 4.19
N GLU A 76 -11.65 -13.54 3.31
CA GLU A 76 -11.26 -13.64 1.89
C GLU A 76 -12.03 -12.65 0.99
N ALA A 77 -13.02 -11.95 1.54
CA ALA A 77 -13.78 -10.90 0.86
C ALA A 77 -13.25 -9.47 1.16
N SER A 78 -12.20 -9.36 1.98
CA SER A 78 -11.66 -8.09 2.49
C SER A 78 -10.26 -7.85 1.93
N SER A 79 -10.03 -6.65 1.38
CA SER A 79 -8.80 -6.19 0.73
C SER A 79 -8.58 -6.78 -0.66
N PHE A 80 -9.05 -6.09 -1.70
CA PHE A 80 -8.45 -6.23 -3.02
C PHE A 80 -7.63 -4.97 -3.26
N PHE A 81 -6.36 -5.14 -3.62
CA PHE A 81 -5.72 -4.04 -4.29
C PHE A 81 -6.34 -3.87 -5.68
N ALA A 82 -6.89 -2.69 -5.99
CA ALA A 82 -7.19 -2.41 -7.39
C ALA A 82 -5.89 -2.05 -8.09
N GLN A 83 -5.50 -2.84 -9.09
CA GLN A 83 -4.39 -2.50 -9.98
C GLN A 83 -4.79 -1.31 -10.85
N ILE A 84 -3.98 -0.26 -10.80
CA ILE A 84 -4.08 0.90 -11.68
C ILE A 84 -2.93 0.81 -12.67
N ASN A 85 -3.23 0.67 -13.96
CA ASN A 85 -2.18 0.71 -14.98
C ASN A 85 -1.78 2.15 -15.27
N GLU A 86 -0.50 2.35 -15.57
CA GLU A 86 0.02 3.62 -16.05
C GLU A 86 -0.66 4.06 -17.36
N VAL A 87 -0.61 5.36 -17.65
CA VAL A 87 -1.14 5.94 -18.89
C VAL A 87 -0.18 6.97 -19.44
N GLU A 88 0.52 6.61 -20.51
CA GLU A 88 1.41 7.54 -21.22
C GLU A 88 0.66 8.65 -21.99
N PRO A 89 1.23 9.87 -22.09
CA PRO A 89 2.47 10.33 -21.45
C PRO A 89 2.25 10.73 -19.98
N ASN A 90 3.11 10.30 -19.07
CA ASN A 90 2.94 10.56 -17.62
C ASN A 90 4.15 11.21 -16.90
N ALA A 91 5.18 11.66 -17.62
CA ALA A 91 6.47 12.11 -17.07
C ALA A 91 6.49 13.35 -16.15
N THR A 92 5.33 13.90 -15.76
CA THR A 92 5.26 15.05 -14.87
C THR A 92 4.09 14.93 -13.92
N SER A 93 4.15 15.61 -12.78
CA SER A 93 3.00 15.75 -11.85
C SER A 93 1.70 16.23 -12.52
N ALA A 94 1.80 17.01 -13.61
CA ALA A 94 0.64 17.51 -14.36
C ALA A 94 -0.02 16.44 -15.25
N THR A 95 0.72 15.41 -15.63
CA THR A 95 0.30 14.30 -16.50
C THR A 95 0.29 12.96 -15.77
N ALA A 96 0.51 12.96 -14.46
CA ALA A 96 0.71 11.77 -13.67
C ALA A 96 -0.44 10.75 -13.81
N SER A 97 -0.05 9.47 -13.89
CA SER A 97 -0.94 8.32 -13.84
C SER A 97 -1.72 8.26 -12.53
N GLY A 98 -2.89 7.60 -12.54
CA GLY A 98 -3.74 7.43 -11.36
C GLY A 98 -5.02 8.29 -11.34
N PRO A 99 -5.58 8.62 -10.15
CA PRO A 99 -4.93 8.51 -8.84
C PRO A 99 -4.88 7.08 -8.28
N ILE A 100 -3.82 6.77 -7.54
CA ILE A 100 -3.76 5.66 -6.58
C ILE A 100 -4.51 6.10 -5.31
N VAL A 101 -5.46 5.30 -4.85
CA VAL A 101 -6.02 5.42 -3.50
C VAL A 101 -5.12 4.66 -2.54
N ALA A 102 -4.37 5.38 -1.71
CA ALA A 102 -3.44 4.77 -0.75
C ALA A 102 -4.13 3.77 0.18
N ASN A 103 -3.37 2.78 0.66
CA ASN A 103 -3.81 1.65 1.48
C ASN A 103 -4.77 0.66 0.80
N VAL A 104 -5.18 0.93 -0.45
CA VAL A 104 -6.22 0.16 -1.15
C VAL A 104 -5.87 -0.15 -2.59
N ASP A 105 -5.12 0.69 -3.31
CA ASP A 105 -4.74 0.44 -4.71
C ASP A 105 -3.22 0.29 -4.84
N PHE A 106 -2.76 -0.29 -5.96
CA PHE A 106 -1.36 -0.18 -6.39
C PHE A 106 -1.29 0.23 -7.85
N GLY A 107 -0.20 0.92 -8.23
CA GLY A 107 0.10 1.23 -9.63
C GLY A 107 0.94 0.12 -10.27
N LEU A 108 0.69 -0.22 -11.53
CA LEU A 108 1.56 -1.05 -12.35
C LEU A 108 2.08 -0.21 -13.50
N GLY A 109 3.40 -0.13 -13.64
CA GLY A 109 4.05 0.63 -14.70
C GLY A 109 5.34 0.01 -15.20
N ALA A 110 6.01 0.70 -16.13
CA ALA A 110 7.28 0.30 -16.71
C ALA A 110 8.08 1.51 -17.19
N ILE A 111 9.35 1.59 -16.80
CA ILE A 111 10.29 2.59 -17.30
C ILE A 111 10.82 2.13 -18.66
N THR A 112 10.15 2.56 -19.73
CA THR A 112 10.53 2.22 -21.11
C THR A 112 9.98 3.27 -22.09
N PRO A 113 10.86 3.96 -22.86
CA PRO A 113 12.26 3.62 -23.16
C PRO A 113 13.28 4.08 -22.09
N ILE A 114 14.58 3.93 -22.36
CA ILE A 114 15.64 4.49 -21.50
C ILE A 114 15.44 6.00 -21.32
N GLY A 115 15.55 6.48 -20.08
CA GLY A 115 15.36 7.89 -19.71
C GLY A 115 13.88 8.31 -19.61
N ASP A 116 12.99 7.33 -19.55
CA ASP A 116 11.58 7.52 -19.23
C ASP A 116 11.38 7.81 -17.75
N THR A 117 10.34 8.59 -17.45
CA THR A 117 9.95 8.98 -16.10
C THR A 117 8.47 8.70 -15.95
N ASP A 118 8.09 7.95 -14.93
CA ASP A 118 6.69 7.76 -14.58
C ASP A 118 6.30 8.61 -13.38
N SER A 119 5.30 9.49 -13.51
CA SER A 119 4.72 10.15 -12.35
C SER A 119 3.39 9.51 -11.95
N TRP A 120 3.23 9.17 -10.68
CA TRP A 120 1.99 8.66 -10.09
C TRP A 120 1.37 9.65 -9.12
N ARG A 121 0.08 9.91 -9.26
CA ARG A 121 -0.68 10.74 -8.33
C ARG A 121 -1.27 9.89 -7.21
N ILE A 122 -0.87 10.17 -5.97
CA ILE A 122 -1.46 9.56 -4.76
C ILE A 122 -2.44 10.58 -4.15
N SER A 123 -3.69 10.16 -3.93
CA SER A 123 -4.76 11.06 -3.49
C SER A 123 -5.21 10.82 -2.06
N GLY A 124 -5.91 11.80 -1.48
CA GLY A 124 -6.48 11.68 -0.13
C GLY A 124 -5.54 12.09 0.99
N VAL A 125 -4.51 12.90 0.69
CA VAL A 125 -3.49 13.32 1.64
C VAL A 125 -3.91 14.61 2.36
N THR A 126 -3.77 14.64 3.67
CA THR A 126 -3.94 15.83 4.52
C THR A 126 -2.57 16.33 4.97
N ALA A 127 -2.45 17.64 5.21
CA ALA A 127 -1.22 18.18 5.78
C ALA A 127 -0.96 17.54 7.16
N GLY A 128 0.26 17.04 7.37
CA GLY A 128 0.67 16.31 8.56
C GLY A 128 0.48 14.79 8.47
N ASP A 129 -0.16 14.26 7.42
CA ASP A 129 -0.22 12.81 7.20
C ASP A 129 1.18 12.25 6.91
N ILE A 130 1.43 11.05 7.42
CA ILE A 130 2.56 10.22 7.04
C ILE A 130 2.26 9.61 5.68
N VAL A 131 3.23 9.72 4.76
CA VAL A 131 3.16 9.23 3.39
C VAL A 131 4.33 8.28 3.19
N MET A 132 4.03 7.00 3.00
CA MET A 132 5.04 5.99 2.69
C MET A 132 4.79 5.42 1.30
N VAL A 133 5.82 5.25 0.49
CA VAL A 133 5.73 4.73 -0.88
C VAL A 133 6.84 3.71 -1.08
N VAL A 134 6.55 2.59 -1.74
CA VAL A 134 7.57 1.59 -2.10
C VAL A 134 7.31 1.03 -3.48
N LEU A 135 8.41 0.72 -4.17
CA LEU A 135 8.41 0.02 -5.44
C LEU A 135 8.70 -1.48 -5.26
N ASN A 136 8.01 -2.31 -6.04
CA ASN A 136 8.38 -3.70 -6.26
C ASN A 136 8.82 -3.86 -7.72
N THR A 137 10.13 -3.95 -7.94
CA THR A 137 10.74 -4.08 -9.28
C THR A 137 11.07 -5.53 -9.63
N ALA A 138 10.87 -6.48 -8.72
CA ALA A 138 11.21 -7.90 -8.89
C ALA A 138 10.32 -8.65 -9.92
N LEU A 139 9.32 -7.98 -10.48
CA LEU A 139 8.41 -8.53 -11.49
C LEU A 139 8.99 -8.52 -12.91
N GLY A 140 10.02 -7.71 -13.15
CA GLY A 140 10.61 -7.46 -14.45
C GLY A 140 12.12 -7.65 -14.50
N THR A 141 12.74 -7.07 -15.53
CA THR A 141 14.19 -6.91 -15.64
C THR A 141 14.56 -5.44 -15.49
N GLY A 142 15.71 -5.17 -14.86
CA GLY A 142 16.06 -3.84 -14.38
C GLY A 142 15.33 -3.58 -13.08
N THR A 143 16.06 -3.54 -11.97
CA THR A 143 15.49 -3.48 -10.62
C THR A 143 15.88 -2.22 -9.86
N ASP A 144 16.87 -1.50 -10.38
CA ASP A 144 17.52 -0.33 -9.77
C ASP A 144 16.72 0.93 -10.13
N SER A 145 15.93 1.42 -9.18
CA SER A 145 15.04 2.55 -9.37
C SER A 145 15.54 3.79 -8.63
N GLU A 146 15.04 4.95 -9.02
CA GLU A 146 15.06 6.14 -8.17
C GLU A 146 13.65 6.73 -8.07
N MET A 147 13.28 7.24 -6.89
CA MET A 147 11.97 7.81 -6.63
C MET A 147 12.09 9.18 -5.96
N SER A 148 11.40 10.18 -6.51
CA SER A 148 11.18 11.48 -5.88
C SER A 148 9.71 11.64 -5.54
N VAL A 149 9.39 11.92 -4.27
CA VAL A 149 8.02 12.22 -3.85
C VAL A 149 7.85 13.73 -3.69
N PHE A 150 6.90 14.31 -4.43
CA PHE A 150 6.60 15.74 -4.43
C PHE A 150 5.27 16.06 -3.72
N SER A 151 5.20 17.24 -3.12
CA SER A 151 4.00 17.80 -2.48
C SER A 151 2.88 18.11 -3.49
N ASN A 152 1.74 18.61 -3.03
CA ASN A 152 0.55 18.86 -3.85
C ASN A 152 0.74 19.92 -4.94
N ASP A 153 1.76 20.78 -4.84
CA ASP A 153 2.13 21.69 -5.93
C ASP A 153 2.85 20.99 -7.10
N GLY A 154 3.18 19.70 -6.95
CA GLY A 154 3.82 18.87 -7.95
C GLY A 154 5.30 19.20 -8.19
N SER A 155 5.93 20.02 -7.35
CA SER A 155 7.32 20.50 -7.56
C SER A 155 8.15 20.63 -6.29
N THR A 156 7.53 20.83 -5.12
CA THR A 156 8.23 20.82 -3.83
C THR A 156 8.57 19.37 -3.48
N LEU A 157 9.86 19.03 -3.52
CA LEU A 157 10.36 17.72 -3.10
C LEU A 157 10.10 17.52 -1.61
N LEU A 158 9.47 16.40 -1.25
CA LEU A 158 9.34 15.94 0.13
C LEU A 158 10.49 15.01 0.48
N GLU A 159 10.79 14.04 -0.40
CA GLU A 159 11.83 13.04 -0.16
C GLU A 159 12.30 12.39 -1.46
N PHE A 160 13.51 11.85 -1.44
CA PHE A 160 14.15 11.11 -2.52
C PHE A 160 14.75 9.82 -1.95
N ASP A 161 14.70 8.75 -2.74
CA ASP A 161 15.36 7.49 -2.44
C ASP A 161 15.70 6.73 -3.73
N ASP A 162 16.79 5.96 -3.70
CA ASP A 162 17.18 5.02 -4.77
C ASP A 162 17.18 3.56 -4.29
N ASP A 163 17.63 3.22 -3.09
CA ASP A 163 17.94 1.83 -2.72
C ASP A 163 17.40 1.34 -1.36
N SER A 164 16.36 1.97 -0.78
CA SER A 164 15.83 1.60 0.53
C SER A 164 14.70 0.53 0.52
N GLY A 165 14.44 -0.12 -0.61
CA GLY A 165 13.48 -1.20 -0.79
C GLY A 165 14.14 -2.51 -1.27
N ASP A 166 13.44 -3.64 -1.12
CA ASP A 166 13.94 -5.00 -1.44
C ASP A 166 14.86 -5.05 -2.68
N GLY A 167 16.16 -5.23 -2.43
CA GLY A 167 17.19 -5.27 -3.46
C GLY A 167 17.76 -3.89 -3.80
N LEU A 168 17.31 -3.30 -4.92
CA LEU A 168 17.70 -1.94 -5.36
C LEU A 168 16.45 -1.11 -5.70
N ALA A 169 15.31 -1.51 -5.12
CA ALA A 169 14.06 -0.79 -5.33
C ALA A 169 14.03 0.42 -4.39
N SER A 170 13.30 1.46 -4.78
CA SER A 170 13.21 2.67 -3.96
C SER A 170 12.01 2.60 -3.01
N ALA A 171 12.18 3.18 -1.83
CA ALA A 171 11.15 3.38 -0.83
C ALA A 171 11.26 4.77 -0.21
N VAL A 172 10.16 5.39 0.20
CA VAL A 172 10.13 6.73 0.81
C VAL A 172 9.21 6.70 2.03
N ALA A 173 9.57 7.43 3.09
CA ALA A 173 8.71 7.65 4.26
C ALA A 173 8.76 9.11 4.73
N THR A 174 7.78 9.90 4.28
CA THR A 174 7.78 11.36 4.47
C THR A 174 6.54 11.87 5.21
N THR A 175 6.50 13.19 5.46
CA THR A 175 5.33 13.86 6.04
C THR A 175 4.77 14.89 5.06
N ALA A 176 3.48 14.79 4.75
CA ALA A 176 2.82 15.70 3.84
C ALA A 176 2.80 17.14 4.39
N THR A 177 3.34 18.10 3.64
CA THR A 177 3.37 19.51 4.03
C THR A 177 2.08 20.27 3.70
N THR A 178 1.27 19.74 2.77
CA THR A 178 0.04 20.37 2.29
C THR A 178 -1.08 19.35 2.09
N THR A 179 -2.33 19.79 2.17
CA THR A 179 -3.50 18.93 1.89
C THR A 179 -3.73 18.84 0.38
N GLY A 180 -3.93 17.63 -0.13
CA GLY A 180 -4.22 17.36 -1.53
C GLY A 180 -3.69 16.00 -1.99
N SER A 181 -2.91 16.01 -3.06
CA SER A 181 -2.20 14.85 -3.57
C SER A 181 -0.71 14.97 -3.32
N VAL A 182 -0.01 13.86 -3.38
CA VAL A 182 1.44 13.81 -3.58
C VAL A 182 1.73 13.10 -4.89
N PHE A 183 2.92 13.31 -5.44
CA PHE A 183 3.31 12.75 -6.73
C PHE A 183 4.61 11.98 -6.57
N ALA A 184 4.60 10.67 -6.86
CA ALA A 184 5.81 9.85 -6.90
C ALA A 184 6.32 9.81 -8.34
N ALA A 185 7.47 10.44 -8.61
CA ALA A 185 8.16 10.35 -9.89
C ALA A 185 9.22 9.25 -9.80
N ILE A 186 9.17 8.30 -10.72
CA ILE A 186 9.96 7.08 -10.74
C ILE A 186 10.78 7.05 -12.02
N ASN A 187 12.05 6.68 -11.92
CA ASN A 187 12.93 6.43 -13.06
C ASN A 187 13.81 5.21 -12.77
N GLU A 188 14.53 4.76 -13.78
CA GLU A 188 15.67 3.86 -13.59
C GLU A 188 16.88 4.66 -13.07
N PHE A 189 17.60 4.11 -12.10
CA PHE A 189 18.71 4.80 -11.45
C PHE A 189 19.81 5.14 -12.47
N GLY A 190 20.12 6.44 -12.58
CA GLY A 190 21.09 6.93 -13.57
C GLY A 190 20.59 6.97 -15.01
N ASN A 191 19.30 6.69 -15.27
CA ASN A 191 18.61 6.91 -16.54
C ASN A 191 19.33 6.30 -17.76
N ASN A 192 19.93 5.13 -17.59
CA ASN A 192 20.72 4.45 -18.61
C ASN A 192 20.23 3.03 -18.92
N GLY A 193 19.20 2.57 -18.20
CA GLY A 193 18.51 1.31 -18.37
C GLY A 193 16.99 1.45 -18.47
N THR A 194 16.32 0.33 -18.33
CA THR A 194 14.85 0.21 -18.33
C THR A 194 14.43 -0.68 -17.18
N ILE A 195 13.27 -0.41 -16.61
CA ILE A 195 12.58 -1.30 -15.65
C ILE A 195 11.35 -1.82 -16.37
N THR A 196 11.35 -3.09 -16.77
CA THR A 196 10.29 -3.60 -17.67
C THR A 196 8.92 -3.77 -17.03
N ALA A 197 8.87 -3.79 -15.69
CA ALA A 197 7.66 -3.77 -14.90
C ALA A 197 7.99 -3.42 -13.44
N TYR A 198 7.17 -2.59 -12.82
CA TYR A 198 7.19 -2.37 -11.37
C TYR A 198 5.75 -2.21 -10.84
N GLU A 199 5.53 -2.59 -9.57
CA GLU A 199 4.36 -2.16 -8.81
C GLU A 199 4.75 -0.99 -7.89
N VAL A 200 3.85 -0.02 -7.70
CA VAL A 200 3.99 1.06 -6.70
C VAL A 200 2.87 0.98 -5.68
N PHE A 201 3.24 0.90 -4.41
CA PHE A 201 2.32 0.87 -3.27
C PHE A 201 2.47 2.14 -2.45
N ALA A 202 1.37 2.63 -1.88
CA ALA A 202 1.39 3.82 -1.05
C ALA A 202 0.55 3.63 0.23
N THR A 203 1.11 4.08 1.35
CA THR A 203 0.42 4.26 2.62
C THR A 203 0.22 5.75 2.88
N VAL A 204 -1.00 6.14 3.26
CA VAL A 204 -1.29 7.49 3.75
C VAL A 204 -2.11 7.37 5.02
N ALA A 205 -1.61 7.95 6.10
CA ALA A 205 -2.25 7.89 7.41
C ALA A 205 -1.92 9.11 8.28
N PRO A 206 -2.88 9.62 9.06
CA PRO A 206 -2.57 10.62 10.08
C PRO A 206 -1.70 9.99 11.18
N PRO A 207 -0.66 10.64 11.69
CA PRO A 207 0.23 10.05 12.69
C PRO A 207 -0.49 9.68 14.00
N GLY A 208 -1.61 10.36 14.31
CA GLY A 208 -2.40 10.11 15.52
C GLY A 208 -3.12 8.74 15.59
N ILE A 209 -3.06 7.91 14.53
CA ILE A 209 -3.56 6.53 14.58
C ILE A 209 -2.48 5.51 14.93
N ALA A 210 -1.23 5.94 15.12
CA ALA A 210 -0.13 5.06 15.49
C ALA A 210 -0.45 4.35 16.81
N VAL A 211 -0.25 3.03 16.83
CA VAL A 211 -0.37 2.20 18.03
C VAL A 211 1.02 1.74 18.42
N ALA A 212 1.40 2.01 19.67
CA ALA A 212 2.69 1.58 20.20
C ALA A 212 2.79 0.06 20.24
N GLU A 213 4.00 -0.45 20.01
CA GLU A 213 4.34 -1.85 20.23
C GLU A 213 4.17 -2.30 21.69
N ILE A 214 4.27 -3.61 21.92
CA ILE A 214 4.09 -4.20 23.25
C ILE A 214 5.30 -5.06 23.60
N GLU A 215 6.09 -4.59 24.55
CA GLU A 215 7.27 -5.29 25.03
C GLU A 215 6.97 -6.30 26.16
N PRO A 216 7.70 -7.44 26.24
CA PRO A 216 8.76 -7.88 25.34
C PRO A 216 8.22 -8.51 24.04
N ASN A 217 8.80 -8.19 22.88
CA ASN A 217 8.41 -8.76 21.58
C ASN A 217 9.57 -9.36 20.76
N ASP A 218 10.70 -9.71 21.39
CA ASP A 218 11.94 -10.20 20.75
C ASP A 218 11.83 -11.59 20.07
N THR A 219 10.66 -12.22 20.05
CA THR A 219 10.44 -13.55 19.45
C THR A 219 9.11 -13.64 18.73
N THR A 220 8.98 -14.58 17.79
CA THR A 220 7.69 -14.87 17.12
C THR A 220 6.58 -15.28 18.09
N GLY A 221 6.92 -15.89 19.23
CA GLY A 221 5.96 -16.28 20.26
C GLY A 221 5.44 -15.10 21.12
N THR A 222 6.13 -13.96 21.08
CA THR A 222 5.79 -12.74 21.82
C THR A 222 5.56 -11.54 20.88
N ALA A 223 5.52 -11.77 19.57
CA ALA A 223 5.40 -10.73 18.55
C ALA A 223 4.17 -9.83 18.79
N THR A 224 4.38 -8.52 18.70
CA THR A 224 3.32 -7.51 18.80
C THR A 224 2.33 -7.69 17.64
N PRO A 225 1.02 -7.92 17.89
CA PRO A 225 0.05 -7.98 16.81
C PRO A 225 -0.12 -6.61 16.13
N VAL A 226 -0.04 -6.57 14.80
CA VAL A 226 -0.35 -5.38 14.01
C VAL A 226 -1.87 -5.14 14.08
N THR A 227 -2.26 -4.04 14.73
CA THR A 227 -3.68 -3.71 14.98
C THR A 227 -4.09 -2.35 14.46
N SER A 228 -3.15 -1.59 13.90
CA SER A 228 -3.36 -0.31 13.23
C SER A 228 -2.55 -0.26 11.94
N LEU A 229 -2.93 0.65 11.05
CA LEU A 229 -2.20 0.91 9.81
C LEU A 229 -0.79 1.48 10.09
N LEU A 230 -0.63 2.17 11.21
CA LEU A 230 0.65 2.63 11.72
C LEU A 230 0.89 1.98 13.09
N MET A 231 2.05 1.35 13.23
CA MET A 231 2.60 0.91 14.50
C MET A 231 3.81 1.81 14.81
N SER A 232 4.04 2.15 16.08
CA SER A 232 5.24 2.87 16.51
C SER A 232 6.03 2.01 17.48
N GLY A 233 7.35 2.07 17.41
CA GLY A 233 8.22 1.36 18.33
C GLY A 233 9.47 2.14 18.68
N SER A 234 10.21 1.60 19.65
CA SER A 234 11.53 2.07 20.05
C SER A 234 12.31 0.89 20.60
N PHE A 235 13.48 0.64 20.05
CA PHE A 235 14.29 -0.52 20.42
C PHE A 235 14.75 -0.44 21.88
N ASN A 236 14.15 -1.26 22.76
CA ASN A 236 14.61 -1.51 24.13
C ASN A 236 15.45 -2.81 24.24
N GLY A 237 16.01 -3.20 23.09
CA GLY A 237 16.77 -4.41 22.81
C GLY A 237 17.37 -4.28 21.41
N ASN A 238 17.58 -5.40 20.72
CA ASN A 238 18.12 -5.37 19.36
C ASN A 238 17.13 -5.89 18.31
N VAL A 239 15.96 -6.41 18.72
CA VAL A 239 15.05 -7.13 17.84
C VAL A 239 13.62 -6.93 18.30
N ASP A 240 12.76 -6.49 17.37
CA ASP A 240 11.32 -6.40 17.61
C ASP A 240 10.58 -7.26 16.58
N PHE A 241 9.64 -8.09 17.03
CA PHE A 241 8.75 -8.84 16.15
C PHE A 241 7.33 -8.27 16.15
N PHE A 242 6.74 -8.19 14.96
CA PHE A 242 5.33 -7.94 14.74
C PHE A 242 4.66 -9.14 14.07
N SER A 243 3.38 -9.37 14.35
CA SER A 243 2.60 -10.46 13.74
C SER A 243 1.32 -9.95 13.07
N PHE A 244 0.93 -10.57 11.96
CA PHE A 244 -0.27 -10.24 11.22
C PHE A 244 -0.76 -11.46 10.44
N ASN A 245 -2.03 -11.46 10.02
CA ASN A 245 -2.58 -12.56 9.22
C ASN A 245 -2.57 -12.20 7.74
N ALA A 246 -2.23 -13.17 6.90
CA ALA A 246 -2.35 -13.07 5.45
C ALA A 246 -2.84 -14.41 4.86
N THR A 247 -3.52 -14.33 3.72
CA THR A 247 -3.93 -15.50 2.94
C THR A 247 -2.88 -15.80 1.89
N ALA A 248 -2.65 -17.08 1.56
CA ALA A 248 -1.73 -17.44 0.50
C ALA A 248 -2.05 -16.70 -0.81
N GLY A 249 -1.02 -16.12 -1.44
CA GLY A 249 -1.14 -15.28 -2.64
C GLY A 249 -1.35 -13.79 -2.37
N SER A 250 -1.59 -13.37 -1.12
CA SER A 250 -1.63 -11.96 -0.75
C SER A 250 -0.27 -11.29 -0.96
N ARG A 251 -0.28 -10.08 -1.52
CA ARG A 251 0.88 -9.17 -1.43
C ARG A 251 1.00 -8.67 0.00
N ILE A 252 2.21 -8.61 0.51
CA ILE A 252 2.52 -8.05 1.82
C ILE A 252 3.49 -6.90 1.59
N VAL A 253 3.08 -5.70 1.95
CA VAL A 253 3.90 -4.49 1.87
C VAL A 253 4.27 -4.09 3.28
N VAL A 254 5.56 -3.94 3.54
CA VAL A 254 6.07 -3.45 4.82
C VAL A 254 6.97 -2.27 4.54
N ILE A 255 6.70 -1.14 5.20
CA ILE A 255 7.55 0.05 5.16
C ILE A 255 7.81 0.47 6.59
N VAL A 256 9.07 0.73 6.90
CA VAL A 256 9.56 1.26 8.16
C VAL A 256 10.09 2.65 7.88
N ASP A 257 9.66 3.61 8.67
CA ASP A 257 10.16 4.96 8.76
C ASP A 257 11.11 5.03 9.95
N ASN A 258 12.39 5.23 9.66
CA ASN A 258 13.48 5.22 10.63
C ASN A 258 13.83 6.62 11.15
N ASP A 259 13.12 7.68 10.74
CA ASP A 259 13.28 9.04 11.25
C ASP A 259 11.90 9.65 11.55
N PRO A 260 11.03 8.97 12.33
CA PRO A 260 9.63 9.37 12.48
C PRO A 260 9.44 10.78 13.07
N ASP A 261 10.45 11.32 13.77
CA ASP A 261 10.44 12.68 14.32
C ASP A 261 11.07 13.74 13.40
N ARG A 262 11.62 13.32 12.24
CA ARG A 262 12.19 14.15 11.16
C ARG A 262 13.36 14.99 11.63
N ASN A 263 14.24 14.41 12.44
CA ASN A 263 15.41 15.07 13.00
C ASN A 263 16.71 14.77 12.24
N PHE A 264 16.68 13.89 11.22
CA PHE A 264 17.81 13.41 10.41
C PHE A 264 18.85 12.57 11.17
N THR A 265 18.50 12.10 12.36
CA THR A 265 19.17 11.01 13.05
C THR A 265 18.26 9.83 12.86
N ASN A 266 18.75 8.81 12.15
CA ASN A 266 17.91 7.71 11.74
C ASN A 266 18.26 6.47 12.55
N THR A 267 17.25 5.67 12.86
CA THR A 267 17.42 4.31 13.38
C THR A 267 17.97 3.38 12.30
N ASP A 268 18.94 2.54 12.65
CA ASP A 268 19.54 1.56 11.74
C ASP A 268 18.73 0.27 11.80
N VAL A 269 17.88 0.04 10.80
CA VAL A 269 16.94 -1.09 10.76
C VAL A 269 17.33 -2.08 9.67
N GLU A 270 17.49 -3.35 10.06
CA GLU A 270 17.36 -4.49 9.16
C GLU A 270 15.92 -5.01 9.24
N LEU A 271 15.23 -5.06 8.10
CA LEU A 271 13.85 -5.48 7.95
C LEU A 271 13.78 -6.88 7.34
N ASN A 272 13.07 -7.80 7.98
CA ASN A 272 12.79 -9.13 7.42
C ASN A 272 11.30 -9.48 7.54
N LEU A 273 10.73 -9.98 6.44
CA LEU A 273 9.38 -10.53 6.40
C LEU A 273 9.44 -12.05 6.38
N PHE A 274 8.83 -12.70 7.37
CA PHE A 274 8.80 -14.15 7.52
C PHE A 274 7.42 -14.78 7.19
N SER A 275 7.47 -16.00 6.67
CA SER A 275 6.31 -16.88 6.48
C SER A 275 5.74 -17.39 7.81
N THR A 276 4.71 -18.23 7.75
CA THR A 276 3.96 -18.72 8.92
C THR A 276 4.74 -19.61 9.89
N ASP A 277 5.90 -20.12 9.47
CA ASP A 277 6.82 -20.86 10.33
C ASP A 277 7.69 -19.94 11.20
N GLY A 278 7.66 -18.63 10.97
CA GLY A 278 8.44 -17.63 11.68
C GLY A 278 9.95 -17.63 11.37
N THR A 279 10.37 -18.33 10.31
CA THR A 279 11.80 -18.49 9.97
C THR A 279 12.11 -18.43 8.47
N THR A 280 11.17 -18.81 7.60
CA THR A 280 11.33 -18.72 6.15
C THR A 280 11.16 -17.26 5.72
N SER A 281 12.26 -16.61 5.34
CA SER A 281 12.27 -15.24 4.80
C SER A 281 11.54 -15.20 3.45
N LEU A 282 10.54 -14.32 3.34
CA LEU A 282 9.80 -14.04 2.11
C LEU A 282 10.39 -12.84 1.35
N ALA A 283 10.89 -11.84 2.08
CA ALA A 283 11.61 -10.68 1.57
C ALA A 283 12.41 -10.05 2.72
N SER A 284 13.49 -9.33 2.41
CA SER A 284 14.34 -8.71 3.43
C SER A 284 15.07 -7.52 2.87
N GLU A 285 15.16 -6.45 3.65
CA GLU A 285 15.94 -5.27 3.30
C GLU A 285 16.91 -4.93 4.43
N ALA A 286 18.18 -4.78 4.07
CA ALA A 286 19.30 -4.62 4.98
C ALA A 286 20.28 -3.61 4.34
N PRO A 287 19.94 -2.32 4.37
CA PRO A 287 20.63 -1.32 3.59
C PRO A 287 22.09 -1.28 4.03
N GLY A 288 23.00 -1.10 3.06
CA GLY A 288 24.43 -1.07 3.33
C GLY A 288 24.88 0.12 4.19
N THR A 289 23.97 1.07 4.41
CA THR A 289 24.11 2.28 5.22
C THR A 289 22.81 2.59 5.94
N VAL A 290 22.86 3.38 7.00
CA VAL A 290 21.67 3.85 7.70
C VAL A 290 20.85 4.79 6.78
N THR A 291 19.60 4.42 6.52
CA THR A 291 18.63 5.16 5.70
C THR A 291 17.50 5.69 6.58
N SER A 292 16.72 6.65 6.09
CA SER A 292 15.53 7.17 6.81
C SER A 292 14.32 6.23 6.72
N GLN A 293 14.43 5.13 5.99
CA GLN A 293 13.35 4.19 5.73
C GLN A 293 13.88 2.86 5.22
N ASN A 294 13.08 1.80 5.39
CA ASN A 294 13.30 0.50 4.77
C ASN A 294 11.96 -0.04 4.27
N ALA A 295 11.96 -0.80 3.19
CA ALA A 295 10.74 -1.47 2.77
C ALA A 295 10.97 -2.84 2.13
N VAL A 296 9.98 -3.71 2.25
CA VAL A 296 9.92 -4.97 1.51
C VAL A 296 8.52 -5.20 0.95
N VAL A 297 8.47 -5.85 -0.22
CA VAL A 297 7.23 -6.33 -0.82
C VAL A 297 7.34 -7.84 -1.02
N GLY A 298 6.58 -8.61 -0.25
CA GLY A 298 6.54 -10.07 -0.32
C GLY A 298 5.22 -10.61 -0.84
N THR A 299 5.17 -11.92 -1.05
CA THR A 299 3.91 -12.65 -1.29
C THR A 299 3.77 -13.74 -0.24
N ALA A 300 2.62 -13.77 0.43
CA ALA A 300 2.28 -14.83 1.39
C ALA A 300 2.28 -16.19 0.67
N THR A 301 3.13 -17.13 1.08
CA THR A 301 3.17 -18.47 0.48
C THR A 301 2.12 -19.41 1.08
N ASN A 302 1.66 -19.10 2.30
CA ASN A 302 0.76 -19.92 3.11
C ASN A 302 -0.30 -19.01 3.73
N THR A 303 -1.49 -19.52 4.02
CA THR A 303 -2.49 -18.79 4.81
C THR A 303 -2.16 -18.93 6.30
N GLY A 304 -2.12 -17.83 7.03
CA GLY A 304 -1.93 -17.82 8.49
C GLY A 304 -1.19 -16.59 8.99
N THR A 305 -0.68 -16.71 10.22
CA THR A 305 0.07 -15.64 10.90
C THR A 305 1.51 -15.57 10.37
N HIS A 306 1.86 -14.44 9.78
CA HIS A 306 3.19 -14.08 9.31
C HIS A 306 3.85 -13.12 10.30
N PHE A 307 5.15 -12.87 10.12
CA PHE A 307 5.92 -12.04 11.04
C PHE A 307 6.78 -11.02 10.32
N VAL A 308 6.87 -9.82 10.86
CA VAL A 308 7.93 -8.85 10.55
C VAL A 308 8.93 -8.92 11.69
N ARG A 309 10.22 -8.89 11.36
CA ARG A 309 11.31 -8.68 12.31
C ARG A 309 12.05 -7.41 11.92
N LEU A 310 12.20 -6.51 12.89
CA LEU A 310 13.11 -5.37 12.80
C LEU A 310 14.33 -5.68 13.67
N THR A 311 15.53 -5.38 13.19
CA THR A 311 16.77 -5.56 13.95
C THR A 311 17.54 -4.25 13.98
N HIS A 312 18.00 -3.84 15.16
CA HIS A 312 18.71 -2.59 15.35
C HIS A 312 20.23 -2.75 15.12
N GLY A 313 20.80 -1.93 14.24
CA GLY A 313 22.24 -1.88 13.92
C GLY A 313 23.15 -1.23 14.96
N ASN A 314 22.62 -0.87 16.14
CA ASN A 314 23.33 -0.20 17.24
C ASN A 314 23.76 1.24 16.92
N VAL A 315 22.82 2.07 16.48
CA VAL A 315 22.96 3.53 16.42
C VAL A 315 22.35 4.19 17.65
N ALA A 316 22.46 5.50 17.74
CA ALA A 316 21.98 6.26 18.92
C ALA A 316 20.47 6.48 18.90
N ASP A 317 19.90 6.55 17.71
CA ASP A 317 18.45 6.64 17.53
C ASP A 317 17.83 5.25 17.62
N ASP A 318 16.61 5.18 18.15
CA ASP A 318 15.96 3.90 18.43
C ASP A 318 14.49 3.84 18.02
N ASP A 319 13.88 4.97 17.65
CA ASP A 319 12.47 5.03 17.32
C ASP A 319 12.18 4.77 15.84
N TYR A 320 11.02 4.19 15.59
CA TYR A 320 10.58 3.89 14.24
C TYR A 320 9.06 3.90 14.14
N MET A 321 8.57 4.02 12.92
CA MET A 321 7.17 3.83 12.60
C MET A 321 7.00 2.83 11.46
N LEU A 322 6.14 1.85 11.66
CA LEU A 322 5.96 0.70 10.79
C LEU A 322 4.55 0.72 10.19
N THR A 323 4.44 0.41 8.90
CA THR A 323 3.18 0.01 8.27
C THR A 323 3.29 -1.41 7.72
N VAL A 324 2.20 -2.17 7.84
CA VAL A 324 2.04 -3.47 7.20
C VAL A 324 0.70 -3.46 6.45
N ILE A 325 0.75 -3.57 5.13
CA ILE A 325 -0.44 -3.70 4.28
C ILE A 325 -0.48 -5.10 3.69
N VAL A 326 -1.62 -5.76 3.84
CA VAL A 326 -1.89 -7.05 3.21
C VAL A 326 -2.91 -6.86 2.10
N GLY A 327 -2.44 -7.05 0.86
CA GLY A 327 -3.24 -7.04 -0.35
C GLY A 327 -3.98 -8.33 -0.60
N GLY A 328 -5.12 -8.25 -1.28
CA GLY A 328 -5.81 -9.41 -1.83
C GLY A 328 -4.97 -10.22 -2.81
N THR A 329 -5.45 -11.42 -3.12
CA THR A 329 -4.81 -12.32 -4.08
C THR A 329 -4.85 -11.72 -5.49
N SER A 330 -3.70 -11.53 -6.12
CA SER A 330 -3.66 -11.42 -7.58
C SER A 330 -3.97 -12.81 -8.13
N VAL A 331 -5.17 -13.01 -8.69
CA VAL A 331 -5.42 -14.20 -9.52
C VAL A 331 -4.64 -13.96 -10.81
N PRO A 332 -3.61 -14.76 -11.14
CA PRO A 332 -3.02 -14.69 -12.47
C PRO A 332 -4.13 -15.02 -13.48
N VAL A 333 -4.42 -14.08 -14.39
CA VAL A 333 -5.28 -14.36 -15.53
C VAL A 333 -4.49 -15.29 -16.45
N GLU A 334 -4.62 -16.59 -16.24
CA GLU A 334 -4.27 -17.55 -17.27
C GLU A 334 -5.27 -17.30 -18.41
N LEU A 335 -4.77 -16.76 -19.52
CA LEU A 335 -5.57 -16.60 -20.73
C LEU A 335 -5.90 -18.01 -21.25
N GLU A 336 -6.96 -18.62 -20.74
CA GLU A 336 -7.56 -19.76 -21.39
C GLU A 336 -8.05 -19.27 -22.76
N SER A 337 -7.30 -19.66 -23.79
CA SER A 337 -7.64 -19.44 -25.18
C SER A 337 -9.03 -19.99 -25.46
N TYR A 338 -10.03 -19.11 -25.53
CA TYR A 338 -11.36 -19.48 -25.96
C TYR A 338 -11.29 -19.81 -27.45
N SER A 339 -11.34 -21.11 -27.77
CA SER A 339 -11.59 -21.55 -29.13
C SER A 339 -13.07 -21.38 -29.39
N ILE A 340 -13.39 -20.56 -30.39
CA ILE A 340 -14.75 -20.39 -30.89
C ILE A 340 -15.03 -21.59 -31.80
N GLU A 341 -15.95 -22.46 -31.40
CA GLU A 341 -16.72 -23.31 -32.33
C GLU A 341 -18.04 -22.63 -32.70
#